data_AF-A0A937ZNJ0-F1
#
_entry.id   AF-A0A937ZNJ0-F1
#
_cell.length_a   1.000
_cell.length_b   1.000
_cell.length_c   1.000
_cell.angle_alpha   90.00
_cell.angle_beta   90.00
_cell.angle_gamma   90.00
#
_symmetry.space_group_name_H-M   'P 1'
#
loop_
_entity.id
_entity.type
_entity.pdbx_description
1 polymer ?
#
loop_
_entity_poly.entity_id
_entity_poly.type
_entity_poly.pdbx_seq_one_letter_code
_entity_poly.pdbx_strand_id
1 'polypeptide(L)'
;YEAARMPTLLRMIEALWLRTGAYVNLIYPAFGLARKGIENHDRAARALRERDAGALRAAIEYDIRYASQHIADALPSRRPSAVA
;
A
#
# COMPACT_ATOMS: atom_id res chain seq x y z
N TYR A 1 -3.20 11.31 9.87
CA TYR A 1 -2.21 10.63 10.73
C TYR A 1 -1.86 11.43 11.98
N GLU A 2 -1.61 12.74 11.91
CA GLU A 2 -1.28 13.60 13.08
C GLU A 2 -2.24 13.50 14.26
N ALA A 3 -3.55 13.34 14.00
CA ALA A 3 -4.57 13.16 15.03
C ALA A 3 -4.31 11.97 15.98
N ALA A 4 -3.49 10.98 15.57
CA ALA A 4 -3.11 9.85 16.42
C ALA A 4 -2.16 10.27 17.56
N ARG A 5 -1.47 11.42 17.46
CA ARG A 5 -0.46 11.89 18.44
C ARG A 5 0.62 10.85 18.77
N MET A 6 1.03 10.07 17.76
CA MET A 6 2.06 9.03 17.87
C MET A 6 3.28 9.36 17.00
N PRO A 7 4.09 10.36 17.35
CA PRO A 7 5.15 10.88 16.47
C PRO A 7 6.19 9.82 16.08
N THR A 8 6.57 8.92 17.00
CA THR A 8 7.50 7.82 16.70
C THR A 8 6.93 6.85 15.68
N LEU A 9 5.65 6.47 15.82
CA LEU A 9 4.97 5.58 14.87
C LEU A 9 4.88 6.21 13.47
N LEU A 10 4.54 7.50 13.39
CA LEU A 10 4.46 8.20 12.11
C LEU A 10 5.79 8.22 11.37
N ARG A 11 6.90 8.49 12.06
CA ARG A 11 8.24 8.41 11.45
C ARG A 11 8.56 7.01 10.92
N MET A 12 8.15 5.96 11.64
CA MET A 12 8.35 4.59 11.16
C MET A 12 7.54 4.32 9.89
N ILE A 13 6.29 4.75 9.84
CA ILE A 13 5.42 4.63 8.67
C ILE A 13 6.02 5.39 7.48
N GLU A 14 6.49 6.63 7.67
CA GLU A 14 7.13 7.43 6.62
C GLU A 14 8.40 6.78 6.07
N ALA A 15 9.26 6.26 6.94
CA ALA A 15 10.48 5.55 6.52
C ALA A 15 10.15 4.29 5.70
N LEU A 16 9.10 3.55 6.09
CA LEU A 16 8.62 2.40 5.33
C LEU A 16 8.11 2.83 3.95
N TRP A 17 7.30 3.89 3.87
CA TRP A 17 6.79 4.42 2.60
C TRP A 17 7.90 4.89 1.67
N LEU A 18 8.95 5.56 2.19
CA LEU A 18 10.09 5.98 1.37
C LEU A 18 10.82 4.77 0.75
N ARG A 19 10.97 3.68 1.51
CA ARG A 19 11.62 2.47 1.02
C ARG A 19 10.76 1.72 0.00
N THR A 20 9.44 1.71 0.16
CA THR A 20 8.55 0.90 -0.69
C THR A 20 7.90 1.67 -1.84
N GLY A 21 7.87 3.01 -1.78
CA GLY A 21 7.10 3.86 -2.69
C GLY A 21 7.52 3.72 -4.16
N ALA A 22 8.82 3.57 -4.45
CA ALA A 22 9.32 3.42 -5.82
C ALA A 22 8.79 2.16 -6.53
N TYR A 23 8.47 1.10 -5.77
CA TYR A 23 7.95 -0.15 -6.34
C TYR A 23 6.52 -0.03 -6.85
N VAL A 24 5.75 0.96 -6.40
CA VAL A 24 4.41 1.23 -6.93
C VAL A 24 4.47 1.59 -8.43
N ASN A 25 5.58 2.15 -8.90
CA ASN A 25 5.77 2.41 -10.33
C ASN A 25 5.80 1.14 -11.19
N LEU A 26 6.03 -0.04 -10.60
CA LEU A 26 6.02 -1.31 -11.33
C LEU A 26 4.63 -1.76 -11.76
N ILE A 27 3.59 -1.32 -11.04
CA ILE A 27 2.20 -1.78 -11.26
C ILE A 27 1.34 -0.72 -11.96
N TYR A 28 1.79 0.52 -12.05
CA TYR A 28 1.09 1.61 -12.76
C TYR A 28 1.50 1.68 -14.25
N PRO A 29 0.58 2.09 -15.16
CA PRO A 29 -0.77 2.61 -14.89
C PRO A 29 -1.86 1.53 -14.77
N ALA A 30 -1.58 0.27 -15.12
CA ALA A 30 -2.57 -0.81 -15.20
C ALA A 30 -3.33 -1.01 -13.87
N PHE A 31 -2.63 -0.94 -12.74
CA PHE A 31 -3.22 -1.04 -11.41
C PHE A 31 -4.23 0.08 -11.10
N GLY A 32 -3.95 1.31 -11.54
CA GLY A 32 -4.85 2.46 -11.38
C GLY A 32 -6.08 2.39 -12.30
N LEU A 33 -5.89 1.94 -13.55
CA LEU A 33 -6.98 1.82 -14.53
C LEU A 33 -7.99 0.72 -14.18
N ALA A 34 -7.53 -0.35 -13.54
CA ALA A 34 -8.41 -1.41 -13.05
C ALA A 34 -9.33 -0.97 -11.89
N ARG A 35 -9.22 0.28 -11.40
CA ARG A 35 -9.94 0.87 -10.25
C ARG A 35 -9.79 0.12 -8.92
N LYS A 36 -9.02 -0.97 -8.88
CA LYS A 36 -8.90 -1.85 -7.70
C LYS A 36 -8.26 -1.13 -6.50
N GLY A 37 -7.31 -0.22 -6.72
CA GLY A 37 -6.79 0.65 -5.66
C GLY A 37 -7.79 1.73 -5.20
N ILE A 38 -8.59 2.25 -6.13
CA ILE A 38 -9.56 3.33 -5.85
C ILE A 38 -10.67 2.83 -4.92
N GLU A 39 -11.20 1.62 -5.15
CA GLU A 39 -12.26 1.04 -4.31
C GLU A 39 -11.82 0.83 -2.86
N ASN A 40 -10.56 0.46 -2.62
CA ASN A 40 -10.02 0.28 -1.27
C ASN A 40 -9.90 1.62 -0.54
N HIS A 41 -9.45 2.66 -1.23
CA HIS A 41 -9.38 4.01 -0.68
C HIS A 41 -10.78 4.55 -0.36
N ASP A 42 -11.79 4.28 -1.19
CA ASP A 42 -13.18 4.65 -0.91
C ASP A 42 -13.73 3.96 0.36
N ARG A 43 -13.39 2.69 0.57
CA ARG A 43 -13.75 1.97 1.81
C ARG A 43 -13.12 2.61 3.04
N ALA A 44 -11.84 2.96 2.97
CA ALA A 44 -11.14 3.64 4.06
C ALA A 44 -11.74 5.04 4.33
N ALA A 45 -12.02 5.82 3.27
CA ALA A 45 -12.63 7.13 3.39
C ALA A 45 -14.04 7.08 4.00
N ARG A 46 -14.84 6.07 3.63
CA ARG A 46 -16.16 5.82 4.23
C ARG A 46 -16.05 5.48 5.72
N ALA A 47 -15.18 4.54 6.07
CA ALA A 47 -14.97 4.15 7.46
C ALA A 47 -14.50 5.33 8.34
N LEU A 48 -13.66 6.21 7.79
CA LEU A 48 -13.27 7.47 8.45
C LEU A 48 -14.47 8.39 8.71
N ARG A 49 -15.35 8.60 7.71
CA ARG A 49 -16.56 9.43 7.87
C ARG A 49 -17.52 8.86 8.90
N GLU A 50 -17.68 7.53 8.91
CA GLU A 50 -18.54 6.80 9.84
C GLU A 50 -17.92 6.65 11.23
N ARG A 51 -16.66 7.07 11.41
CA ARG A 51 -15.87 6.89 12.64
C ARG A 51 -15.75 5.41 13.06
N ASP A 52 -15.78 4.51 12.10
CA ASP A 52 -15.59 3.08 12.32
C ASP A 52 -14.09 2.73 12.26
N ALA A 53 -13.48 2.66 13.44
CA ALA A 53 -12.07 2.30 13.58
C ALA A 53 -11.77 0.86 13.12
N GLY A 54 -12.72 -0.06 13.29
CA GLY A 54 -12.55 -1.47 12.90
C GLY A 54 -12.54 -1.63 11.38
N ALA A 55 -13.52 -1.03 10.71
CA ALA A 55 -13.59 -1.02 9.25
C ALA A 55 -12.40 -0.27 8.64
N LEU A 56 -11.97 0.85 9.24
CA LEU A 56 -10.80 1.59 8.77
C LEU A 56 -9.53 0.74 8.86
N ARG A 57 -9.31 0.07 10.00
CA ARG A 57 -8.18 -0.84 10.17
C ARG A 57 -8.19 -1.94 9.11
N ALA A 58 -9.33 -2.60 8.91
CA ALA A 58 -9.47 -3.67 7.94
C ALA A 58 -9.19 -3.18 6.50
N ALA A 59 -9.70 -2.01 6.13
CA ALA A 59 -9.49 -1.42 4.81
C ALA A 59 -8.02 -1.10 4.55
N ILE A 60 -7.33 -0.46 5.51
CA ILE A 60 -5.90 -0.12 5.38
C ILE A 60 -5.03 -1.38 5.27
N GLU A 61 -5.26 -2.38 6.13
CA GLU A 61 -4.50 -3.62 6.07
C GLU A 61 -4.71 -4.38 4.76
N TYR A 62 -5.96 -4.42 4.29
CA TYR A 62 -6.28 -5.04 3.00
C TYR A 62 -5.55 -4.32 1.87
N ASP A 63 -5.58 -2.99 1.83
CA ASP A 63 -4.93 -2.19 0.78
C ASP A 63 -3.43 -2.46 0.70
N ILE A 64 -2.73 -2.46 1.84
CA ILE A 64 -1.30 -2.75 1.91
C ILE A 64 -1.02 -4.16 1.39
N ARG A 65 -1.76 -5.18 1.85
CA ARG A 65 -1.55 -6.58 1.41
C ARG A 65 -1.82 -6.73 -0.09
N TYR A 66 -2.90 -6.13 -0.56
CA TYR A 66 -3.36 -6.21 -1.93
C TYR A 66 -2.34 -5.58 -2.91
N ALA A 67 -1.88 -4.36 -2.62
CA ALA A 67 -0.84 -3.71 -3.40
C ALA A 67 0.48 -4.49 -3.37
N SER A 68 0.88 -5.01 -2.20
CA SER A 68 2.11 -5.80 -2.05
C SER A 68 2.11 -7.06 -2.91
N GLN A 69 0.97 -7.75 -3.02
CA GLN A 69 0.84 -8.92 -3.90
C GLN A 69 1.05 -8.55 -5.37
N HIS A 70 0.45 -7.46 -5.83
CA HIS A 70 0.60 -7.02 -7.22
C HIS A 70 2.03 -6.56 -7.53
N ILE A 71 2.69 -5.91 -6.57
CA ILE A 71 4.10 -5.55 -6.70
C ILE A 71 4.95 -6.81 -6.80
N ALA A 72 4.72 -7.81 -5.93
CA ALA A 72 5.45 -9.07 -5.97
C ALA A 72 5.28 -9.81 -7.31
N ASP A 73 4.08 -9.83 -7.86
CA ASP A 73 3.78 -10.44 -9.16
C ASP A 73 4.45 -9.68 -10.32
N ALA A 74 4.65 -8.37 -10.18
CA ALA A 74 5.31 -7.52 -11.17
C ALA A 74 6.84 -7.50 -11.06
N LEU A 75 7.42 -8.06 -9.99
CA LEU A 75 8.87 -8.10 -9.84
C LEU A 75 9.46 -9.06 -10.89
N PRO A 76 10.50 -8.63 -11.63
CA PRO A 76 11.14 -9.50 -12.59
C PRO A 76 11.77 -10.69 -11.87
N SER A 77 11.49 -11.90 -12.37
CA SER A 77 12.18 -13.11 -11.92
C SER A 77 13.69 -12.90 -12.01
N ARG A 78 14.38 -13.01 -10.87
CA ARG A 78 15.84 -12.87 -10.80
C ARG A 78 16.45 -13.92 -11.72
N ARG A 79 16.97 -13.53 -12.89
CA ARG A 79 17.78 -14.44 -13.72
C ARG A 79 18.98 -14.86 -12.87
N PRO A 80 19.27 -16.17 -12.70
CA PRO A 80 20.48 -16.58 -12.04
C PRO A 80 21.66 -15.95 -12.77
N SER A 81 22.53 -15.27 -12.02
CA SER A 81 23.75 -14.70 -12.55
C SER A 81 24.58 -15.85 -13.11
N ALA A 82 24.75 -15.88 -14.43
CA ALA A 82 25.73 -16.72 -15.08
C ALA A 82 27.10 -16.16 -14.69
N VAL A 83 27.67 -16.68 -13.60
CA VAL A 83 29.09 -16.54 -13.31
C VAL A 83 29.76 -17.66 -14.10
N ALA A 84 30.49 -17.25 -15.14
CA ALA A 84 31.40 -18.08 -15.92
C ALA A 84 32.74 -18.24 -15.20
#